data_AF-A0A0G1F092-F1
#
_entry.id   AF-A0A0G1F092-F1
#
_cell.length_a   1.000
_cell.length_b   1.000
_cell.length_c   1.000
_cell.angle_alpha   90.00
_cell.angle_beta   90.00
_cell.angle_gamma   90.00
#
_symmetry.space_group_name_H-M   'P 1'
#
loop_
_entity.id
_entity.type
_entity.pdbx_description
1 polymer ?
#
loop_
_entity_poly.entity_id
_entity_poly.type
_entity_poly.pdbx_seq_one_letter_code
_entity_poly.pdbx_strand_id
1 'polypeptide(L)'
;MVECLLPKEKVAGSNPVRRSKSDRNVQYHMKPSTITGRINAKALELLEQHPEGLRWSELLSKIKASDRSFHPKTVNGCVWKLVENFPDKVYKPSKGLFRLLKYKSHF
;
A
#
# COMPACT_ATOMS: atom_id res chain seq x y z
N MET A 1 16.39 -46.09 18.78
CA MET A 1 16.83 -45.09 19.78
C MET A 1 17.32 -43.87 19.02
N VAL A 2 16.83 -42.65 19.16
CA VAL A 2 15.74 -42.10 19.98
C VAL A 2 15.31 -40.83 19.24
N GLU A 3 14.00 -40.69 19.05
CA GLU A 3 13.19 -39.48 19.14
C GLU A 3 13.94 -38.17 19.50
N CYS A 4 13.72 -37.11 18.72
CA CYS A 4 13.49 -35.78 19.28
C CYS A 4 12.51 -35.01 18.41
N LEU A 5 11.41 -34.66 19.06
CA LEU A 5 10.12 -34.24 18.58
C LEU A 5 9.97 -32.70 18.77
N LEU A 6 9.43 -32.01 17.75
CA LEU A 6 8.65 -30.76 17.81
C LEU A 6 9.35 -29.42 18.25
N PRO A 7 8.67 -28.25 18.25
CA PRO A 7 8.47 -27.37 17.08
C PRO A 7 8.86 -25.91 17.41
N LYS A 8 8.96 -25.01 16.43
CA LYS A 8 8.94 -23.55 16.69
C LYS A 8 8.07 -22.82 15.68
N GLU A 9 6.77 -22.87 15.91
CA GLU A 9 5.88 -21.73 15.66
C GLU A 9 6.48 -20.48 16.30
N LYS A 10 6.68 -19.42 15.49
CA LYS A 10 7.03 -18.05 15.88
C LYS A 10 6.79 -17.17 14.64
N VAL A 11 6.01 -16.10 14.62
CA VAL A 11 5.27 -15.39 15.66
C VAL A 11 4.19 -14.59 14.93
N ALA A 12 2.98 -14.58 15.47
CA ALA A 12 1.99 -13.54 15.19
C ALA A 12 2.62 -12.17 15.52
N GLY A 13 2.97 -11.42 14.48
CA GLY A 13 3.35 -10.02 14.58
C GLY A 13 2.10 -9.15 14.74
N SER A 14 1.46 -9.26 15.90
CA SER A 14 0.51 -8.29 16.41
C SER A 14 1.25 -6.97 16.70
N ASN A 15 0.80 -5.84 16.12
CA ASN A 15 0.40 -4.61 16.82
C ASN A 15 0.30 -3.40 15.87
N PRO A 16 -0.48 -2.34 16.18
CA PRO A 16 -1.56 -2.23 17.17
C PRO A 16 -2.90 -1.79 16.55
N VAL A 17 -4.00 -2.15 17.23
CA VAL A 17 -5.29 -1.45 17.11
C VAL A 17 -5.10 -0.02 17.65
N ARG A 18 -5.58 1.00 16.90
CA ARG A 18 -6.35 2.17 17.37
C ARG A 18 -6.40 3.28 16.30
N ARG A 19 -7.52 3.38 15.59
CA ARG A 19 -8.50 4.46 15.84
C ARG A 19 -9.80 4.18 15.09
N SER A 20 -10.81 3.76 15.84
CA SER A 20 -12.20 3.94 15.43
C SER A 20 -12.42 5.45 15.28
N LYS A 21 -12.73 5.88 14.06
CA LYS A 21 -13.52 7.08 13.80
C LYS A 21 -14.47 6.75 12.64
N SER A 22 -15.58 6.14 13.01
CA SER A 22 -16.86 6.49 12.42
C SER A 22 -16.97 8.02 12.44
N ASP A 23 -16.80 8.67 11.29
CA ASP A 23 -17.59 9.82 10.83
C ASP A 23 -16.98 10.48 9.59
N ARG A 24 -17.86 10.73 8.62
CA ARG A 24 -17.74 11.63 7.47
C ARG A 24 -16.86 11.18 6.31
N ASN A 25 -17.55 10.71 5.26
CA ASN A 25 -17.39 11.14 3.87
C ASN A 25 -16.20 12.12 3.67
N VAL A 26 -15.02 11.59 3.36
CA VAL A 26 -13.88 12.41 2.92
C VAL A 26 -13.82 12.30 1.41
N GLN A 27 -14.49 13.23 0.75
CA GLN A 27 -14.26 13.56 -0.65
C GLN A 27 -12.73 13.74 -0.84
N TYR A 28 -12.09 12.78 -1.52
CA TYR A 28 -10.64 12.75 -1.66
C TYR A 28 -10.19 13.83 -2.66
N HIS A 29 -9.99 15.04 -2.16
CA HIS A 29 -9.41 16.11 -2.95
C HIS A 29 -7.90 15.83 -3.04
N MET A 30 -7.48 15.12 -4.09
CA MET A 30 -6.06 15.09 -4.47
C MET A 30 -5.60 16.54 -4.58
N LYS A 31 -4.70 16.97 -3.69
CA LYS A 31 -4.03 18.26 -3.79
C LYS A 31 -2.69 18.03 -4.49
N PRO A 32 -2.63 18.06 -5.85
CA PRO A 32 -1.41 17.78 -6.60
C PRO A 32 -0.27 18.77 -6.30
N SER A 33 -0.57 19.90 -5.67
CA SER A 33 0.41 20.88 -5.20
C SER A 33 1.26 20.39 -4.02
N THR A 34 0.82 19.36 -3.29
CA THR A 34 1.55 18.83 -2.12
C THR A 34 2.43 17.63 -2.49
N ILE A 35 3.53 17.44 -1.75
CA ILE A 35 4.41 16.26 -1.91
C ILE A 35 3.63 14.96 -1.77
N THR A 36 2.73 14.86 -0.77
CA THR A 36 1.84 13.71 -0.55
C THR A 36 0.93 13.47 -1.76
N GLY A 37 0.33 14.53 -2.31
CA GLY A 37 -0.53 14.44 -3.48
C GLY A 37 0.23 13.93 -4.71
N ARG A 38 1.45 14.43 -4.93
CA ARG A 38 2.34 13.96 -6.01
C ARG A 38 2.71 12.48 -5.85
N ILE A 39 3.04 12.05 -4.63
CA ILE A 39 3.35 10.65 -4.35
C ILE A 39 2.14 9.75 -4.61
N ASN A 40 0.96 10.15 -4.12
CA ASN A 40 -0.28 9.38 -4.31
C ASN A 40 -0.68 9.30 -5.79
N ALA A 41 -0.55 10.42 -6.53
CA ALA A 41 -0.77 10.45 -7.97
C ALA A 41 0.18 9.49 -8.69
N LYS A 42 1.48 9.54 -8.35
CA LYS A 42 2.46 8.64 -8.97
C LYS A 42 2.19 7.19 -8.61
N ALA A 43 1.78 6.89 -7.39
CA ALA A 43 1.44 5.53 -6.98
C ALA A 43 0.26 4.97 -7.78
N LEU A 44 -0.80 5.75 -7.99
CA LEU A 44 -1.93 5.33 -8.82
C LEU A 44 -1.55 5.17 -10.28
N GLU A 45 -0.76 6.10 -10.84
CA GLU A 45 -0.24 6.03 -12.22
C GLU A 45 0.59 4.75 -12.44
N LEU A 46 1.41 4.36 -11.47
CA LEU A 46 2.17 3.12 -11.55
C LEU A 46 1.27 1.87 -11.48
N LEU A 47 0.22 1.89 -10.67
CA LEU A 47 -0.74 0.78 -10.60
C LEU A 47 -1.65 0.70 -11.84
N GLU A 48 -1.88 1.82 -12.53
CA GLU A 48 -2.54 1.88 -13.84
C GLU A 48 -1.69 1.22 -14.93
N GLN A 49 -0.38 1.43 -14.91
CA GLN A 49 0.56 0.81 -15.87
C GLN A 49 0.77 -0.69 -15.63
N HIS A 50 0.47 -1.16 -14.42
CA HIS A 50 0.69 -2.54 -13.98
C HIS A 50 -0.64 -3.17 -13.55
N PRO A 51 -1.46 -3.69 -14.49
CA PRO A 51 -2.75 -4.32 -14.17
C PRO A 51 -2.61 -5.53 -13.25
N GLU A 52 -1.45 -6.20 -13.28
CA GLU A 52 -1.08 -7.27 -12.35
C GLU A 52 -0.84 -6.77 -10.91
N GLY A 53 -0.76 -5.45 -10.72
CA GLY A 53 -0.43 -4.83 -9.45
C GLY A 53 1.07 -4.85 -9.15
N LEU A 54 1.46 -4.08 -8.13
CA LEU A 54 2.86 -3.93 -7.74
C LEU A 54 3.07 -4.32 -6.29
N ARG A 55 4.22 -4.94 -6.00
CA ARG A 55 4.65 -5.17 -4.63
C ARG A 55 5.07 -3.87 -3.97
N TRP A 56 4.96 -3.84 -2.65
CA TRP A 56 5.30 -2.69 -1.81
C TRP A 56 6.71 -2.16 -2.09
N SER A 57 7.71 -3.05 -2.11
CA SER A 57 9.12 -2.71 -2.39
C SER A 57 9.31 -2.13 -3.78
N GLU A 58 8.63 -2.69 -4.78
CA GLU A 58 8.69 -2.26 -6.18
C GLU A 58 8.02 -0.89 -6.36
N LEU A 59 6.82 -0.72 -5.79
CA LEU A 59 6.09 0.54 -5.79
C LEU A 59 6.92 1.65 -5.13
N LEU A 60 7.53 1.37 -3.97
CA LEU A 60 8.43 2.30 -3.28
C LEU A 60 9.64 2.68 -4.14
N SER A 61 10.28 1.68 -4.76
CA SER A 61 11.46 1.90 -5.59
C SER A 61 11.12 2.72 -6.82
N LYS A 62 10.01 2.42 -7.50
CA LYS A 62 9.52 3.17 -8.67
C LYS A 62 9.14 4.61 -8.32
N ILE A 63 8.48 4.85 -7.18
CA ILE A 63 8.14 6.21 -6.74
C ILE A 63 9.42 7.02 -6.43
N LYS A 64 10.38 6.44 -5.69
CA LYS A 64 11.66 7.09 -5.39
C LYS A 64 12.51 7.34 -6.64
N ALA A 65 12.48 6.41 -7.59
CA ALA A 65 13.18 6.55 -8.86
C ALA A 65 12.53 7.63 -9.75
N SER A 66 11.22 7.82 -9.64
CA SER A 66 10.50 8.85 -10.39
C SER A 66 10.85 10.26 -9.93
N ASP A 67 11.02 10.47 -8.63
CA ASP A 67 11.36 11.78 -8.09
C ASP A 67 12.23 11.64 -6.83
N ARG A 68 13.50 12.05 -6.96
CA ARG A 68 14.49 12.03 -5.87
C ARG A 68 14.20 13.06 -4.77
N SER A 69 13.32 14.03 -5.02
CA SER A 69 12.86 14.99 -4.01
C SER A 69 11.94 14.35 -2.97
N PHE A 70 11.41 13.15 -3.23
CA PHE A 70 10.53 12.48 -2.28
C PHE A 70 11.32 11.88 -1.11
N HIS A 71 11.02 12.38 0.09
CA HIS A 71 11.63 11.86 1.30
C HIS A 71 11.15 10.41 1.58
N PRO A 72 12.06 9.45 1.85
CA PRO A 72 11.70 8.04 2.03
C PRO A 72 10.63 7.79 3.09
N LYS A 73 10.64 8.53 4.21
CA LYS A 73 9.61 8.39 5.25
C LYS A 73 8.23 8.79 4.75
N THR A 74 8.15 9.83 3.93
CA THR A 74 6.91 10.32 3.34
C THR A 74 6.36 9.30 2.35
N VAL A 75 7.21 8.75 1.47
CA VAL A 75 6.80 7.70 0.53
C VAL A 75 6.28 6.47 1.27
N ASN A 76 6.99 5.99 2.29
CA ASN A 76 6.56 4.86 3.12
C ASN A 76 5.17 5.11 3.71
N GLY A 77 4.96 6.28 4.35
CA GLY A 77 3.68 6.63 4.95
C GLY A 77 2.54 6.78 3.94
N CYS A 78 2.82 7.37 2.77
CA CYS A 78 1.83 7.53 1.71
C CYS A 78 1.40 6.19 1.12
N VAL A 79 2.37 5.30 0.83
CA VAL A 79 2.07 3.96 0.30
C VAL A 79 1.30 3.12 1.32
N TRP A 80 1.61 3.23 2.61
CA TRP A 80 0.87 2.53 3.65
C TRP A 80 -0.59 3.00 3.72
N LYS A 81 -0.79 4.33 3.69
CA LYS A 81 -2.11 4.95 3.68
C LYS A 81 -2.80 4.85 2.32
N LEU A 82 -2.17 4.32 1.27
CA LEU A 82 -2.74 4.34 -0.09
C LEU A 82 -4.08 3.61 -0.15
N VAL A 83 -4.21 2.47 0.54
CA VAL A 83 -5.47 1.69 0.59
C VAL A 83 -6.51 2.36 1.47
N GLU A 84 -6.10 3.02 2.56
CA GLU A 84 -6.99 3.82 3.41
C GLU A 84 -7.49 5.07 2.68
N ASN A 85 -6.65 5.64 1.83
CA ASN A 85 -6.89 6.85 1.06
C ASN A 85 -7.76 6.59 -0.18
N PHE A 86 -7.58 5.44 -0.83
CA PHE A 86 -8.30 5.08 -2.05
C PHE A 86 -8.92 3.68 -1.93
N PRO A 87 -9.81 3.43 -0.95
CA PRO A 87 -10.43 2.13 -0.76
C PRO A 87 -11.33 1.73 -1.94
N ASP A 88 -11.84 2.71 -2.68
CA ASP A 88 -12.64 2.58 -3.89
C ASP A 88 -11.80 2.31 -5.15
N LYS A 89 -10.48 2.54 -5.11
CA LYS A 89 -9.59 2.35 -6.28
C LYS A 89 -8.57 1.26 -6.09
N VAL A 90 -7.99 1.12 -4.90
CA VAL A 90 -6.87 0.21 -4.62
C VAL A 90 -7.29 -0.84 -3.61
N TYR A 91 -6.98 -2.10 -3.89
CA TYR A 91 -7.14 -3.20 -2.95
C TYR A 91 -5.87 -4.04 -2.87
N LYS A 92 -5.80 -4.91 -1.86
CA LYS A 92 -4.66 -5.79 -1.63
C LYS A 92 -5.07 -7.25 -1.85
N PRO A 93 -4.78 -7.86 -3.01
CA PRO A 93 -5.04 -9.28 -3.24
C PRO A 93 -4.16 -10.19 -2.38
N SER A 94 -2.97 -9.73 -1.97
CA SER A 94 -2.03 -10.50 -1.14
C SER A 94 -1.19 -9.58 -0.26
N LYS A 95 -0.50 -10.13 0.75
CA LYS A 95 0.35 -9.36 1.65
C LYS A 95 1.46 -8.64 0.86
N GLY A 96 1.42 -7.31 0.89
CA GLY A 96 2.40 -6.48 0.21
C GLY A 96 2.18 -6.30 -1.30
N LEU A 97 1.08 -6.82 -1.87
CA LEU A 97 0.70 -6.59 -3.28
C LEU A 97 -0.44 -5.58 -3.33
N PHE A 98 -0.30 -4.55 -4.15
CA PHE A 98 -1.30 -3.51 -4.37
C PHE A 98 -1.80 -3.60 -5.81
N ARG A 99 -3.11 -3.56 -6.02
CA ARG A 99 -3.73 -3.61 -7.35
C ARG A 99 -4.95 -2.70 -7.42
N LEU A 100 -5.29 -2.21 -8.61
CA LEU A 100 -6.52 -1.45 -8.80
C LEU A 100 -7.74 -2.36 -8.89
N LEU A 101 -8.83 -1.91 -8.28
CA LEU A 101 -10.14 -2.59 -8.26
C LEU A 101 -10.69 -2.79 -9.68
N LYS A 102 -10.43 -1.86 -10.60
CA LYS A 102 -10.89 -1.98 -11.98
C LYS A 102 -10.34 -3.21 -12.73
N TYR A 103 -9.19 -3.74 -12.30
CA TYR A 103 -8.58 -4.94 -12.88
C TYR A 103 -8.98 -6.23 -12.14
N LYS A 104 -9.83 -6.14 -11.10
CA LYS A 104 -10.30 -7.30 -10.33
C LYS A 104 -11.24 -8.19 -11.17
N SER A 105 -12.00 -7.62 -12.10
CA SER A 105 -13.06 -8.30 -12.85
C SER A 105 -12.61 -8.84 -14.23
N HIS A 106 -11.31 -8.98 -14.48
CA HIS A 106 -10.77 -9.55 -15.72
C HIS A 106 -10.37 -11.03 -15.59
N PHE A 107 -11.03 -11.76 -14.68
CA PHE A 107 -10.89 -13.22 -14.55
C PHE A 107 -12.17 -13.91 -14.99
#